data_AF-A0A7X8RIL0-F1
#
_entry.id   AF-A0A7X8RIL0-F1
#
_cell.length_a   1.000
_cell.length_b   1.000
_cell.length_c   1.000
_cell.angle_alpha   90.00
_cell.angle_beta   90.00
_cell.angle_gamma   90.00
#
_symmetry.space_group_name_H-M   'P 1'
#
loop_
_entity.id
_entity.type
_entity.pdbx_description
1 polymer ?
#
loop_
_entity_poly.entity_id
_entity_poly.type
_entity_poly.pdbx_seq_one_letter_code
_entity_poly.pdbx_strand_id
1 'polypeptide(L)'
;MKSMFGLEIQCAEDKPQYFQNLLLQLKQIASIFDSDDSMLITDSAMEAKVVKNMLMDRSILEETYSLSLIENPIATSLFTDYGFVSEKNNHYLYQDMISIFRIESGKQVNIDMFLIQLEESIIAIEEQYKKSYIIDKENKEFMLKVARAYDIEVSIFDLDK
;
A
#
# COMPACT_ATOMS: atom_id res chain seq x y z
N MET A 1 -5.73 -8.19 -1.18
CA MET A 1 -4.42 -7.52 -1.02
C MET A 1 -3.24 -8.46 -1.19
N LYS A 2 -2.22 -8.04 -1.94
CA LYS A 2 -0.96 -8.76 -2.15
C LYS A 2 0.21 -7.90 -1.65
N SER A 3 1.13 -8.48 -0.88
CA SER A 3 2.36 -7.78 -0.48
C SER A 3 3.31 -7.64 -1.67
N MET A 4 3.88 -6.45 -1.81
CA MET A 4 4.76 -6.04 -2.89
C MET A 4 5.96 -5.29 -2.30
N PHE A 5 7.03 -5.16 -3.07
CA PHE A 5 8.27 -4.53 -2.64
C PHE A 5 8.64 -3.39 -3.59
N GLY A 6 8.63 -2.16 -3.06
CA GLY A 6 9.07 -0.97 -3.76
C GLY A 6 10.57 -0.74 -3.55
N LEU A 7 11.30 -0.42 -4.62
CA LEU A 7 12.71 -0.03 -4.59
C LEU A 7 12.85 1.29 -5.33
N GLU A 8 13.09 2.36 -4.59
CA GLU A 8 13.22 3.70 -5.12
C GLU A 8 14.66 3.97 -5.55
N ILE A 9 14.80 4.51 -6.76
CA ILE A 9 16.09 4.79 -7.36
C ILE A 9 16.37 6.27 -7.25
N GLN A 10 17.53 6.60 -6.70
CA GLN A 10 18.06 7.95 -6.74
C GLN A 10 18.48 8.29 -8.18
N CYS A 11 17.59 8.92 -8.94
CA CYS A 11 17.88 9.48 -10.25
C CYS A 11 17.90 11.01 -10.17
N ALA A 12 18.92 11.64 -10.73
CA ALA A 12 18.86 13.07 -10.97
C ALA A 12 17.70 13.38 -11.94
N GLU A 13 16.86 14.35 -11.60
CA GLU A 13 15.63 14.73 -12.32
C GLU A 13 15.84 15.00 -13.83
N ASP A 14 17.08 15.26 -14.24
CA ASP A 14 17.46 15.59 -15.62
C ASP A 14 17.70 14.36 -16.54
N LYS A 15 17.53 13.12 -16.06
CA LYS A 15 17.92 11.90 -16.81
C LYS A 15 16.85 10.80 -16.88
N PRO A 16 15.66 11.06 -17.43
CA PRO A 16 14.62 10.03 -17.64
C PRO A 16 15.12 8.85 -18.51
N GLN A 17 16.00 9.12 -19.48
CA GLN A 17 16.59 8.09 -20.33
C GLN A 17 17.48 7.11 -19.54
N TYR A 18 18.13 7.56 -18.45
CA TYR A 18 18.94 6.70 -17.61
C TYR A 18 18.08 5.67 -16.89
N PHE A 19 16.97 6.11 -16.29
CA PHE A 19 16.01 5.22 -15.62
C PHE A 19 15.45 4.17 -16.58
N GLN A 20 15.01 4.59 -17.78
CA GLN A 20 14.47 3.66 -18.78
C GLN A 20 15.50 2.61 -19.22
N ASN A 21 16.76 3.02 -19.43
CA ASN A 21 17.83 2.08 -19.77
C ASN A 21 18.16 1.13 -18.62
N LEU A 22 18.16 1.62 -17.37
CA LEU A 22 18.35 0.82 -16.18
C LEU A 22 17.22 -0.20 -16.00
N LEU A 23 15.96 0.23 -16.18
CA LEU A 23 14.78 -0.64 -16.12
C LEU A 23 14.88 -1.78 -17.14
N LEU A 24 15.30 -1.49 -18.37
CA LEU A 24 15.51 -2.51 -19.40
C LEU A 24 16.61 -3.52 -19.03
N GLN A 25 17.69 -3.07 -18.38
CA GLN A 25 18.74 -3.96 -17.87
C GLN A 25 18.22 -4.85 -16.73
N LEU A 26 17.50 -4.26 -15.78
CA LEU A 26 16.98 -4.99 -14.62
C LEU A 26 15.95 -6.04 -15.02
N LYS A 27 15.07 -5.75 -15.99
CA LYS A 27 14.10 -6.70 -16.53
C LYS A 27 14.71 -7.93 -17.21
N GLN A 28 16.01 -7.91 -17.55
CA GLN A 28 16.69 -9.09 -18.09
C GLN A 28 17.15 -10.07 -17.00
N ILE A 29 17.18 -9.63 -15.74
CA ILE A 29 17.83 -10.36 -14.64
C ILE A 29 16.87 -10.59 -13.47
N ALA A 30 15.88 -9.72 -13.31
CA ALA A 30 14.87 -9.78 -12.27
C ALA A 30 13.46 -9.57 -12.84
N SER A 31 12.47 -10.18 -12.18
CA SER A 31 11.07 -10.01 -12.50
C SER A 31 10.54 -8.72 -11.87
N ILE A 32 10.45 -7.67 -12.69
CA ILE A 32 9.81 -6.40 -12.31
C ILE A 32 8.32 -6.48 -12.66
N PHE A 33 7.47 -6.42 -11.64
CA PHE A 33 6.01 -6.48 -11.78
C PHE A 33 5.46 -5.15 -12.31
N ASP A 34 5.86 -4.04 -11.68
CA ASP A 34 5.43 -2.71 -12.06
C ASP A 34 6.51 -1.65 -11.81
N SER A 35 6.24 -0.43 -12.25
CA SER A 35 7.09 0.73 -11.99
C SER A 35 6.23 1.99 -11.95
N ASP A 36 6.61 2.94 -11.11
CA ASP A 36 6.00 4.26 -11.03
C ASP A 36 7.09 5.29 -10.77
N ASP A 37 7.20 6.30 -11.64
CA ASP A 37 8.29 7.28 -11.65
C ASP A 37 9.70 6.66 -11.46
N SER A 38 10.35 6.90 -10.32
CA SER A 38 11.67 6.37 -9.95
C SER A 38 11.62 5.03 -9.18
N MET A 39 10.43 4.50 -8.92
CA MET A 39 10.20 3.32 -8.09
C MET A 39 9.99 2.06 -8.93
N LEU A 40 10.72 0.99 -8.58
CA LEU A 40 10.55 -0.34 -9.13
C LEU A 40 9.74 -1.20 -8.17
N ILE A 41 8.80 -1.98 -8.69
CA ILE A 41 7.91 -2.81 -7.88
C ILE A 41 8.09 -4.26 -8.28
N THR A 42 8.46 -5.09 -7.30
CA THR A 42 8.55 -6.55 -7.45
C THR A 42 7.51 -7.22 -6.58
N ASP A 43 7.12 -8.44 -6.95
CA ASP A 43 6.09 -9.21 -6.25
C ASP A 43 6.66 -10.38 -5.42
N SER A 44 7.99 -10.41 -5.26
CA SER A 44 8.72 -11.44 -4.54
C SER A 44 9.89 -10.85 -3.78
N ALA A 45 10.06 -11.25 -2.51
CA ALA A 45 11.17 -10.84 -1.68
C ALA A 45 12.54 -11.25 -2.26
N MET A 46 12.57 -12.36 -3.02
CA MET A 46 13.79 -12.81 -3.68
C MET A 46 14.20 -11.86 -4.80
N GLU A 47 13.24 -11.47 -5.66
CA GLU A 47 13.46 -10.51 -6.75
C GLU A 47 13.83 -9.14 -6.19
N ALA A 48 13.11 -8.67 -5.17
CA ALA A 48 13.44 -7.44 -4.44
C ALA A 48 14.89 -7.46 -3.94
N LYS A 49 15.35 -8.57 -3.37
CA LYS A 49 16.73 -8.71 -2.89
C LYS A 49 17.77 -8.65 -4.02
N VAL A 50 17.48 -9.26 -5.18
CA VAL A 50 18.36 -9.20 -6.35
C VAL A 50 18.48 -7.76 -6.85
N VAL A 51 17.35 -7.08 -7.05
CA VAL A 51 17.32 -5.69 -7.52
C VAL A 51 17.99 -4.76 -6.51
N LYS A 52 17.68 -4.91 -5.22
CA LYS A 52 18.27 -4.13 -4.13
C LYS A 52 19.79 -4.17 -4.16
N ASN A 53 20.38 -5.37 -4.23
CA ASN A 53 21.83 -5.53 -4.26
C ASN A 53 22.46 -4.81 -5.46
N MET A 54 21.85 -4.90 -6.65
CA MET A 54 22.35 -4.22 -7.84
C MET A 54 22.29 -2.69 -7.73
N LEU A 55 21.22 -2.15 -7.16
CA LEU A 55 21.08 -0.71 -6.93
C LEU A 55 22.09 -0.22 -5.87
N MET A 56 22.32 -1.01 -4.82
CA MET A 56 23.35 -0.74 -3.80
C MET A 56 24.77 -0.77 -4.38
N ASP A 57 25.10 -1.76 -5.21
CA ASP A 57 26.42 -1.87 -5.86
C ASP A 57 26.74 -0.66 -6.74
N ARG A 58 25.70 -0.01 -7.28
CA ARG A 58 25.79 1.22 -8.08
C ARG A 58 25.66 2.50 -7.24
N SER A 59 25.38 2.40 -5.94
CA SER A 59 25.11 3.52 -5.02
C SER A 59 23.97 4.43 -5.51
N ILE A 60 22.90 3.84 -6.04
CA ILE A 60 21.71 4.56 -6.55
C ILE A 60 20.41 4.09 -5.89
N LEU A 61 20.48 3.24 -4.86
CA LEU A 61 19.31 2.92 -4.05
C LEU A 61 19.02 4.08 -3.10
N GLU A 62 17.82 4.63 -3.16
CA GLU A 62 17.35 5.67 -2.25
C GLU A 62 16.68 5.04 -1.03
N GLU A 63 15.55 4.39 -1.26
CA GLU A 63 14.75 3.77 -0.20
C GLU A 63 14.08 2.47 -0.68
N THR A 64 13.62 1.65 0.27
CA THR A 64 12.82 0.46 0.01
C THR A 64 11.54 0.50 0.82
N TYR A 65 10.43 0.13 0.20
CA TYR A 65 9.11 0.18 0.81
C TYR A 65 8.42 -1.19 0.80
N SER A 66 7.75 -1.49 1.90
CA SER A 66 6.74 -2.55 1.96
C SER A 66 5.43 -1.98 1.43
N LEU A 67 4.90 -2.57 0.36
CA LEU A 67 3.73 -2.08 -0.35
C LEU A 67 2.59 -3.11 -0.32
N SER A 68 1.36 -2.63 -0.28
CA SER A 68 0.16 -3.44 -0.48
C SER A 68 -0.48 -3.10 -1.82
N LEU A 69 -0.55 -4.09 -2.72
CA LEU A 69 -1.36 -3.99 -3.93
C LEU A 69 -2.83 -4.30 -3.57
N ILE A 70 -3.71 -3.36 -3.93
CA ILE A 70 -5.15 -3.48 -3.76
C ILE A 70 -5.81 -3.50 -5.13
N GLU A 71 -6.63 -4.52 -5.37
CA GLU A 71 -7.32 -4.67 -6.66
C GLU A 71 -8.67 -3.92 -6.62
N ASN A 72 -8.82 -2.92 -7.49
CA ASN A 72 -10.04 -2.13 -7.65
C ASN A 72 -10.63 -1.57 -6.33
N PRO A 73 -9.83 -0.84 -5.52
CA PRO A 73 -10.36 -0.23 -4.30
C PRO A 73 -11.42 0.82 -4.62
N ILE A 74 -12.35 1.02 -3.69
CA ILE A 74 -13.07 2.28 -3.59
C ILE A 74 -12.14 3.24 -2.84
N ALA A 75 -11.33 3.97 -3.60
CA ALA A 75 -10.37 4.95 -3.07
C ALA A 75 -11.07 6.26 -2.70
N THR A 76 -10.69 6.85 -1.57
CA THR A 76 -11.13 8.20 -1.19
C THR A 76 -10.10 9.24 -1.62
N SER A 77 -10.38 10.53 -1.36
CA SER A 77 -9.42 11.61 -1.63
C SER A 77 -8.12 11.49 -0.83
N LEU A 78 -8.09 10.69 0.25
CA LEU A 78 -6.90 10.47 1.06
C LEU A 78 -5.94 9.45 0.44
N PHE A 79 -6.36 8.68 -0.57
CA PHE A 79 -5.59 7.54 -1.07
C PHE A 79 -4.13 7.88 -1.41
N THR A 80 -3.92 9.00 -2.11
CA THR A 80 -2.60 9.45 -2.56
C THR A 80 -1.71 10.00 -1.45
N ASP A 81 -2.26 10.23 -0.25
CA ASP A 81 -1.46 10.63 0.91
C ASP A 81 -0.80 9.42 1.59
N TYR A 82 -1.27 8.20 1.29
CA TYR A 82 -0.81 6.94 1.89
C TYR A 82 -0.34 5.93 0.86
N GLY A 83 -0.24 6.34 -0.40
CA GLY A 83 0.07 5.45 -1.51
C GLY A 83 0.00 6.15 -2.85
N PHE A 84 -0.07 5.36 -3.91
CA PHE A 84 -0.02 5.86 -5.28
C PHE A 84 -0.74 4.93 -6.26
N VAL A 85 -1.10 5.47 -7.42
CA VAL A 85 -1.68 4.72 -8.52
C VAL A 85 -0.68 4.73 -9.67
N SER A 86 -0.17 3.58 -10.06
CA SER A 86 0.81 3.49 -11.14
C SER A 86 0.20 3.80 -12.51
N GLU A 87 1.05 4.02 -13.52
CA GLU A 87 0.61 4.17 -14.92
C GLU A 87 -0.22 2.97 -15.43
N LYS A 88 -0.04 1.78 -14.85
CA LYS A 88 -0.84 0.59 -15.17
C LYS A 88 -2.18 0.53 -14.43
N ASN A 89 -2.54 1.59 -13.71
CA ASN A 89 -3.74 1.68 -12.88
C ASN A 89 -3.76 0.67 -11.71
N ASN A 90 -2.58 0.25 -11.25
CA ASN A 90 -2.45 -0.55 -10.03
C ASN A 90 -2.41 0.39 -8.81
N HIS A 91 -3.11 0.02 -7.75
CA HIS A 91 -3.24 0.83 -6.55
C HIS A 91 -2.35 0.27 -5.44
N TYR A 92 -1.41 1.08 -4.97
CA TYR A 92 -0.45 0.69 -3.94
C TYR A 92 -0.61 1.56 -2.69
N LEU A 93 -0.53 0.95 -1.51
CA LEU A 93 -0.44 1.67 -0.24
C LEU A 93 0.85 1.28 0.50
N TYR A 94 1.47 2.24 1.17
CA TYR A 94 2.61 2.01 2.04
C TYR A 94 2.17 1.27 3.31
N GLN A 95 2.68 0.06 3.53
CA GLN A 95 2.22 -0.81 4.63
C GLN A 95 2.46 -0.18 6.01
N ASP A 96 3.54 0.59 6.15
CA ASP A 96 3.92 1.22 7.41
C ASP A 96 2.97 2.34 7.85
N MET A 97 2.20 2.92 6.91
CA MET A 97 1.32 4.07 7.16
C MET A 97 -0.14 3.68 7.37
N ILE A 98 -0.51 2.44 7.11
CA ILE A 98 -1.93 2.04 7.10
C ILE A 98 -2.24 0.98 8.15
N SER A 99 -3.51 0.91 8.54
CA SER A 99 -4.09 -0.22 9.26
C SER A 99 -5.34 -0.69 8.54
N ILE A 100 -5.56 -2.01 8.54
CA ILE A 100 -6.71 -2.64 7.89
C ILE A 100 -7.58 -3.24 8.97
N PHE A 101 -8.88 -3.01 8.89
CA PHE A 101 -9.84 -3.68 9.76
C PHE A 101 -11.05 -4.22 8.98
N ARG A 102 -11.72 -5.19 9.60
CA ARG A 102 -13.02 -5.70 9.18
C ARG A 102 -14.00 -5.63 10.32
N ILE A 103 -15.26 -5.43 9.98
CA ILE A 103 -16.37 -5.54 10.92
C ILE A 103 -16.80 -7.01 10.91
N GLU A 104 -16.73 -7.66 12.07
CA GLU A 104 -17.10 -9.08 12.23
C GLU A 104 -18.54 -9.23 12.71
N SER A 105 -18.99 -8.35 13.61
CA SER A 105 -20.35 -8.39 14.14
C SER A 105 -20.81 -7.03 14.69
N GLY A 106 -22.13 -6.82 14.74
CA GLY A 106 -22.75 -5.59 15.25
C GLY A 106 -24.18 -5.43 14.72
N LYS A 107 -24.99 -4.59 15.38
CA LYS A 107 -26.32 -4.21 14.83
C LYS A 107 -26.11 -3.29 13.63
N GLN A 108 -26.89 -3.47 12.55
CA GLN A 108 -26.72 -2.66 11.33
C GLN A 108 -26.72 -1.14 11.60
N VAL A 109 -27.67 -0.66 12.40
CA VAL A 109 -27.73 0.76 12.78
C VAL A 109 -26.45 1.25 13.47
N ASN A 110 -25.85 0.40 14.31
CA ASN A 110 -24.59 0.73 14.98
C ASN A 110 -23.43 0.75 14.00
N ILE A 111 -23.38 -0.23 13.09
CA ILE A 111 -22.38 -0.29 12.01
C ILE A 111 -22.44 0.97 11.15
N ASP A 112 -23.62 1.40 10.75
CA ASP A 112 -23.81 2.60 9.95
C ASP A 112 -23.28 3.84 10.69
N MET A 113 -23.59 3.98 11.99
CA MET A 113 -23.09 5.09 12.80
C MET A 113 -21.58 5.06 12.99
N PHE A 114 -20.99 3.88 13.20
CA PHE A 114 -19.55 3.70 13.31
C PHE A 114 -18.82 4.09 12.02
N LEU A 115 -19.35 3.71 10.85
CA LEU A 115 -18.77 4.08 9.56
C LEU A 115 -18.86 5.58 9.30
N ILE A 116 -19.96 6.24 9.69
CA ILE A 116 -20.08 7.71 9.61
C ILE A 116 -18.99 8.40 10.45
N GLN A 117 -18.70 7.90 11.65
CA GLN A 117 -17.64 8.47 12.51
C GLN A 117 -16.23 8.30 11.91
N LEU A 118 -16.05 7.37 10.97
CA LEU A 118 -14.75 7.06 10.35
C LEU A 118 -14.65 7.53 8.91
N GLU A 119 -15.68 8.16 8.34
CA GLU A 119 -15.73 8.53 6.93
C GLU A 119 -14.49 9.34 6.50
N GLU A 120 -14.09 10.33 7.31
CA GLU A 120 -12.92 11.17 7.07
C GLU A 120 -11.57 10.48 7.37
N SER A 121 -11.58 9.27 7.90
CA SER A 121 -10.38 8.47 8.19
C SER A 121 -10.19 7.32 7.22
N ILE A 122 -11.20 6.97 6.42
CA ILE A 122 -11.14 5.86 5.46
C ILE A 122 -10.32 6.31 4.24
N ILE A 123 -9.21 5.61 4.00
CA ILE A 123 -8.33 5.79 2.85
C ILE A 123 -8.89 5.04 1.63
N ALA A 124 -9.31 3.80 1.86
CA ALA A 124 -9.83 2.93 0.82
C ALA A 124 -10.69 1.80 1.39
N ILE A 125 -11.49 1.20 0.52
CA ILE A 125 -12.29 0.01 0.80
C ILE A 125 -11.98 -1.07 -0.24
N GLU A 126 -11.65 -2.28 0.21
CA GLU A 126 -11.50 -3.47 -0.66
C GLU A 126 -12.71 -4.40 -0.47
N GLU A 127 -13.45 -4.68 -1.55
CA GLU A 127 -14.69 -5.48 -1.50
C GLU A 127 -14.56 -6.88 -2.13
N GLN A 128 -13.45 -7.19 -2.80
CA GLN A 128 -13.31 -8.38 -3.65
C GLN A 128 -13.54 -9.73 -2.95
N TYR A 129 -13.13 -9.84 -1.67
CA TYR A 129 -13.26 -11.09 -0.89
C TYR A 129 -14.14 -10.91 0.35
N LYS A 130 -13.66 -10.07 1.28
CA LYS A 130 -14.39 -9.63 2.46
C LYS A 130 -14.16 -8.14 2.57
N LYS A 131 -15.24 -7.39 2.75
CA LYS A 131 -15.20 -5.93 2.88
C LYS A 131 -14.22 -5.54 3.98
N SER A 132 -13.13 -4.89 3.56
CA SER A 132 -12.05 -4.44 4.43
C SER A 132 -11.92 -2.94 4.29
N TYR A 133 -11.72 -2.26 5.41
CA TYR A 133 -11.56 -0.82 5.46
C TYR A 133 -10.10 -0.52 5.80
N ILE A 134 -9.52 0.41 5.07
CA ILE A 134 -8.15 0.85 5.26
C ILE A 134 -8.18 2.27 5.81
N ILE A 135 -7.44 2.49 6.89
CA ILE A 135 -7.32 3.77 7.59
C ILE A 135 -5.85 4.07 7.85
N ASP A 136 -5.55 5.32 8.20
CA ASP A 136 -4.25 5.68 8.78
C ASP A 136 -3.97 4.81 10.02
N LYS A 137 -2.75 4.29 10.12
CA LYS A 137 -2.27 3.52 11.28
C LYS A 137 -2.44 4.28 12.59
N GLU A 138 -2.27 5.60 12.59
CA GLU A 138 -2.45 6.45 13.77
C GLU A 138 -3.92 6.53 14.22
N ASN A 139 -4.89 6.32 13.31
CA ASN A 139 -6.32 6.30 13.62
C ASN A 139 -6.81 4.95 14.20
N LYS A 140 -5.94 3.94 14.32
CA LYS A 140 -6.29 2.61 14.86
C LYS A 140 -6.91 2.67 16.24
N GLU A 141 -6.33 3.45 17.16
CA GLU A 141 -6.87 3.58 18.52
C GLU A 141 -8.22 4.27 18.55
N PHE A 142 -8.39 5.30 17.71
CA PHE A 142 -9.67 6.01 17.57
C PHE A 142 -10.75 5.05 17.06
N MET A 143 -10.48 4.34 15.96
CA MET A 143 -11.38 3.32 15.41
C MET A 143 -11.82 2.30 16.47
N LEU A 144 -10.89 1.75 17.26
CA LEU A 144 -11.21 0.81 18.34
C LEU A 144 -12.05 1.43 19.48
N LYS A 145 -11.88 2.73 19.77
CA LYS A 145 -12.72 3.44 20.76
C LYS A 145 -14.14 3.61 20.22
N VAL A 146 -14.29 3.98 18.95
CA VAL A 146 -15.60 4.13 18.30
C VAL A 146 -16.31 2.78 18.19
N ALA A 147 -15.62 1.71 17.75
CA ALA A 147 -16.19 0.36 17.68
C ALA A 147 -16.78 -0.09 19.02
N ARG A 148 -16.04 0.13 20.12
CA ARG A 148 -16.51 -0.18 21.49
C ARG A 148 -17.71 0.65 21.90
N ALA A 149 -17.75 1.94 21.56
CA ALA A 149 -18.87 2.81 21.89
C ALA A 149 -20.19 2.38 21.22
N TYR A 150 -20.09 1.76 20.05
CA TYR A 150 -21.23 1.26 19.28
C TYR A 150 -21.47 -0.25 19.41
N ASP A 151 -20.76 -0.95 20.31
CA ASP A 151 -20.90 -2.41 20.51
C ASP A 151 -20.68 -3.19 19.19
N ILE A 152 -19.59 -2.88 18.49
CA ILE A 152 -19.17 -3.50 17.23
C ILE A 152 -17.89 -4.30 17.46
N GLU A 153 -17.87 -5.51 16.94
CA GLU A 153 -16.69 -6.36 16.90
C GLU A 153 -15.93 -6.11 15.60
N VAL A 154 -14.64 -5.80 15.72
CA VAL A 154 -13.74 -5.59 14.60
C VAL A 154 -12.52 -6.50 14.71
N SER A 155 -12.07 -7.02 13.58
CA SER A 155 -10.76 -7.68 13.46
C SER A 155 -9.78 -6.72 12.79
N ILE A 156 -8.54 -6.69 13.28
CA ILE A 156 -7.47 -5.87 12.71
C ILE A 156 -6.44 -6.79 12.07
N PHE A 157 -5.99 -6.40 10.88
CA PHE A 157 -4.96 -7.07 10.12
C PHE A 157 -3.75 -6.14 10.11
N ASP A 158 -2.88 -6.33 11.08
CA ASP A 158 -1.57 -5.69 11.05
C ASP A 158 -0.74 -6.40 9.98
N LEU A 159 -0.22 -5.65 9.01
CA LEU A 159 0.59 -6.17 7.90
C LEU A 159 2.03 -6.53 8.34
N ASP A 160 2.36 -6.25 9.59
CA ASP A 160 3.65 -6.55 10.21
C ASP A 160 3.72 -8.02 10.71
N LYS A 161 3.99 -8.96 9.80
CA LYS A 161 4.62 -10.26 10.12
C LYS A 161 5.49 -10.79 8.98
#